data_AF-A0AAN8QP60-F1
#
_entry.id   AF-A0AAN8QP60-F1
#
_cell.length_a   1.000
_cell.length_b   1.000
_cell.length_c   1.000
_cell.angle_alpha   90.00
_cell.angle_beta   90.00
_cell.angle_gamma   90.00
#
_symmetry.space_group_name_H-M   'P 1'
#
loop_
_entity.id
_entity.type
_entity.pdbx_description
1 polymer ?
#
loop_
_entity_poly.entity_id
_entity_poly.type
_entity_poly.pdbx_seq_one_letter_code
_entity_poly.pdbx_strand_id
1 'polypeptide(L)'
;MQTSCHGRLIVSTATFYLCRTFVLTCREIIKFTLTFGYLDCDATMSRGICPRVNFCWIWLAVLFLLKIEDVGAYSCHEVKTAFQVRQIGPLKWVPETPGTDVDLLVCKHQGPSCCTRKMEESYQAAVRRETLQSVRSYSFELKYLISGHATAFQDTFQYLLSFSQGHLSSLLEDTYSPLSREALPHVNSLFSSLSLYIRGHNLSLEAAVDRFHDNLFPLVYGRLVNPGVGIEGGLSGERGECLRATRQDVNPFGPHPETLAQELGRTLGAGRALSLALAEGTEVMNATEHVSFTKECLRGLTKMQYCSHCRGLTLIKPCVGYCLNVMRGCLASVAELDGPWRRYVAALEELTNAVAGQHSLELALLGVRGHVNEAILHAQLHGPTLTATVDKVCGLSAKEPRTSVSTSSHPDPTPEVTTSMVTSSTVPPSVPPSIPPLEQLMGQPAHLRSSFPLKPSKNDKPRSLKKISREFLSYIQRYKSFFAVLPEMLCEGEMVVEDFTCWSGDDVVERVIQAEWWGMVSRPRSRTQRSKFAAQTPNWPR
;
A
#
# COMPACT_ATOMS: atom_id res chain seq x y z
N MET A 1 -27.70 32.94 28.62
CA MET A 1 -28.47 33.16 29.87
C MET A 1 -28.13 31.99 30.80
N GLN A 2 -28.04 32.23 32.11
CA GLN A 2 -27.49 31.31 33.14
C GLN A 2 -26.00 30.95 33.01
N THR A 3 -25.43 30.51 34.14
CA THR A 3 -24.01 30.49 34.52
C THR A 3 -23.73 29.30 35.46
N SER A 4 -22.45 29.07 35.80
CA SER A 4 -21.98 28.17 36.89
C SER A 4 -22.14 26.65 36.69
N CYS A 5 -21.25 25.79 37.21
CA CYS A 5 -19.88 26.02 37.69
C CYS A 5 -19.04 24.71 37.68
N HIS A 6 -17.73 24.81 37.92
CA HIS A 6 -16.84 23.68 38.20
C HIS A 6 -17.29 22.90 39.46
N GLY A 7 -17.15 21.56 39.47
CA GLY A 7 -17.53 20.79 40.67
C GLY A 7 -17.38 19.26 40.67
N ARG A 8 -16.30 18.66 40.12
CA ARG A 8 -16.05 17.21 40.34
C ARG A 8 -14.61 16.69 40.13
N LEU A 9 -13.56 17.41 40.53
CA LEU A 9 -12.16 16.91 40.41
C LEU A 9 -11.18 17.34 41.52
N ILE A 10 -11.62 17.46 42.78
CA ILE A 10 -10.76 17.89 43.93
C ILE A 10 -10.72 16.86 45.07
N VAL A 11 -11.62 15.87 45.10
CA VAL A 11 -11.79 14.94 46.24
C VAL A 11 -10.69 13.88 46.36
N SER A 12 -10.05 13.48 45.25
CA SER A 12 -9.06 12.39 45.25
C SER A 12 -7.66 12.86 45.72
N THR A 13 -7.18 14.01 45.24
CA THR A 13 -5.85 14.55 45.59
C THR A 13 -5.74 14.95 47.06
N ALA A 14 -6.80 15.52 47.64
CA ALA A 14 -6.83 15.86 49.07
C ALA A 14 -6.64 14.62 49.97
N THR A 15 -7.29 13.50 49.62
CA THR A 15 -7.23 12.26 50.40
C THR A 15 -5.83 11.63 50.36
N PHE A 16 -5.17 11.65 49.20
CA PHE A 16 -3.79 11.15 49.06
C PHE A 16 -2.77 12.02 49.81
N TYR A 17 -2.91 13.34 49.76
CA TYR A 17 -2.05 14.25 50.54
C TYR A 17 -2.24 14.09 52.04
N LEU A 18 -3.48 13.97 52.52
CA LEU A 18 -3.78 13.72 53.94
C LEU A 18 -3.15 12.42 54.43
N CYS A 19 -3.30 11.31 53.68
CA CYS A 19 -2.71 10.02 54.06
C CYS A 19 -1.16 10.08 54.11
N ARG A 20 -0.51 10.66 53.10
CA ARG A 20 0.96 10.80 53.06
C ARG A 20 1.50 11.72 54.16
N THR A 21 0.75 12.77 54.51
CA THR A 21 1.09 13.68 55.62
C THR A 21 0.95 12.99 56.97
N PHE A 22 -0.08 12.15 57.15
CA PHE A 22 -0.32 11.40 58.40
C PHE A 22 0.77 10.36 58.70
N VAL A 23 1.27 9.67 57.67
CA VAL A 23 2.40 8.73 57.83
C VAL A 23 3.70 9.47 58.19
N LEU A 24 3.93 10.67 57.62
CA LEU A 24 5.07 11.52 57.96
C LEU A 24 4.98 12.05 59.40
N THR A 25 3.81 12.53 59.85
CA THR A 25 3.65 13.00 61.24
C THR A 25 3.79 11.87 62.24
N CYS A 26 3.23 10.67 62.01
CA CYS A 26 3.47 9.53 62.90
C CYS A 26 4.95 9.16 63.02
N ARG A 27 5.71 9.18 61.92
CA ARG A 27 7.14 8.86 61.91
C ARG A 27 7.99 9.89 62.67
N GLU A 28 7.68 11.18 62.56
CA GLU A 28 8.38 12.22 63.34
C GLU A 28 7.90 12.30 64.80
N ILE A 29 6.63 12.00 65.10
CA ILE A 29 6.13 11.89 66.49
C ILE A 29 6.84 10.74 67.24
N ILE A 30 7.04 9.59 66.60
CA ILE A 30 7.76 8.45 67.19
C ILE A 30 9.22 8.81 67.49
N LYS A 31 9.90 9.58 66.61
CA LYS A 31 11.22 10.14 66.94
C LYS A 31 11.14 11.10 68.12
N PHE A 32 10.11 11.96 68.19
CA PHE A 32 9.98 12.98 69.23
C PHE A 32 9.87 12.34 70.63
N THR A 33 9.05 11.29 70.78
CA THR A 33 8.94 10.56 72.06
C THR A 33 10.18 9.72 72.38
N LEU A 34 10.85 9.12 71.39
CA LEU A 34 12.08 8.37 71.63
C LEU A 34 13.29 9.28 71.98
N THR A 35 13.35 10.49 71.44
CA THR A 35 14.46 11.42 71.69
C THR A 35 14.34 12.13 73.04
N PHE A 36 13.10 12.43 73.50
CA PHE A 36 12.86 13.02 74.82
C PHE A 36 12.91 12.02 75.99
N GLY A 37 13.01 10.72 75.71
CA GLY A 37 13.10 9.68 76.76
C GLY A 37 14.50 9.49 77.37
N TYR A 38 15.49 10.31 77.01
CA TYR A 38 16.90 10.02 77.28
C TYR A 38 17.79 11.24 77.62
N LEU A 39 17.26 12.26 78.30
CA LEU A 39 18.09 13.27 78.99
C LEU A 39 17.65 13.49 80.45
N ASP A 40 18.62 13.28 81.33
CA ASP A 40 18.85 13.86 82.67
C ASP A 40 17.69 13.98 83.67
N CYS A 41 17.71 13.09 84.65
CA CYS A 41 17.28 13.41 86.01
C CYS A 41 18.44 14.10 86.76
N ASP A 42 18.32 15.39 87.11
CA ASP A 42 18.88 15.88 88.38
C ASP A 42 18.21 17.18 88.90
N ALA A 43 18.42 17.44 90.20
CA ALA A 43 18.25 18.70 90.93
C ALA A 43 16.86 19.39 91.07
N THR A 44 16.37 19.36 92.32
CA THR A 44 15.61 20.45 93.01
C THR A 44 14.12 20.71 92.73
N MET A 45 13.28 19.96 93.47
CA MET A 45 12.30 20.47 94.45
C MET A 45 11.23 21.51 94.01
N SER A 46 10.00 21.04 93.75
CA SER A 46 8.80 21.49 94.48
C SER A 46 7.63 20.48 94.40
N ARG A 47 6.57 20.69 95.19
CA ARG A 47 5.42 19.79 95.40
C ARG A 47 4.40 19.84 94.25
N GLY A 48 3.88 18.68 93.80
CA GLY A 48 2.61 18.64 93.06
C GLY A 48 2.23 17.34 92.33
N ILE A 49 1.39 16.52 92.96
CA ILE A 49 0.41 15.58 92.33
C ILE A 49 0.92 14.67 91.19
N CYS A 50 1.15 13.38 91.49
CA CYS A 50 1.30 12.35 90.46
C CYS A 50 -0.07 11.94 89.88
N PRO A 51 -0.32 12.06 88.55
CA PRO A 51 -1.47 11.41 87.93
C PRO A 51 -1.23 9.89 87.86
N ARG A 52 -2.25 9.08 88.19
CA ARG A 52 -2.20 7.63 87.98
C ARG A 52 -2.23 7.35 86.47
N VAL A 53 -1.07 7.00 85.90
CA VAL A 53 -0.97 6.49 84.52
C VAL A 53 -1.79 5.21 84.44
N ASN A 54 -2.96 5.30 83.82
CA ASN A 54 -3.96 4.24 83.85
C ASN A 54 -3.55 3.12 82.88
N PHE A 55 -3.03 2.02 83.43
CA PHE A 55 -2.51 0.86 82.70
C PHE A 55 -3.48 0.31 81.63
N CYS A 56 -4.79 0.46 81.81
CA CYS A 56 -5.79 0.07 80.81
C CYS A 56 -5.64 0.82 79.48
N TRP A 57 -5.19 2.08 79.48
CA TRP A 57 -4.97 2.83 78.23
C TRP A 57 -3.71 2.38 77.49
N ILE A 58 -2.67 1.97 78.22
CA ILE A 58 -1.48 1.35 77.63
C ILE A 58 -1.85 -0.02 77.05
N TRP A 59 -2.60 -0.84 77.79
CA TRP A 59 -3.10 -2.12 77.27
C TRP A 59 -4.06 -1.96 76.09
N LEU A 60 -4.94 -0.96 76.09
CA LEU A 60 -5.79 -0.66 74.93
C LEU A 60 -4.97 -0.20 73.73
N ALA A 61 -3.97 0.67 73.91
CA ALA A 61 -3.08 1.09 72.83
C ALA A 61 -2.25 -0.08 72.28
N VAL A 62 -1.71 -0.94 73.15
CA VAL A 62 -0.97 -2.15 72.76
C VAL A 62 -1.89 -3.16 72.08
N LEU A 63 -3.12 -3.37 72.55
CA LEU A 63 -4.10 -4.21 71.86
C LEU A 63 -4.55 -3.62 70.51
N PHE A 64 -4.61 -2.29 70.38
CA PHE A 64 -4.91 -1.62 69.12
C PHE A 64 -3.75 -1.77 68.12
N LEU A 65 -2.50 -1.65 68.58
CA LEU A 65 -1.29 -1.87 67.78
C LEU A 65 -1.11 -3.35 67.40
N LEU A 66 -1.39 -4.30 68.31
CA LEU A 66 -1.41 -5.74 68.02
C LEU A 66 -2.62 -6.15 67.15
N LYS A 67 -3.61 -5.28 66.98
CA LYS A 67 -4.70 -5.40 66.00
C LYS A 67 -4.38 -4.70 64.67
N ILE A 68 -3.22 -4.06 64.53
CA ILE A 68 -2.62 -3.77 63.22
C ILE A 68 -1.87 -5.04 62.78
N GLU A 69 -2.63 -6.09 62.51
CA GLU A 69 -2.21 -7.02 61.45
C GLU A 69 -2.11 -6.21 60.16
N ASP A 70 -1.10 -6.51 59.33
CA ASP A 70 -0.65 -5.65 58.23
C ASP A 70 -1.78 -5.30 57.24
N VAL A 71 -2.31 -4.08 57.34
CA VAL A 71 -3.30 -3.52 56.39
C VAL A 71 -2.61 -3.03 55.11
N GLY A 72 -1.38 -3.48 54.84
CA GLY A 72 -0.91 -3.79 53.49
C GLY A 72 -1.73 -4.90 52.84
N ALA A 73 -3.05 -4.71 52.73
CA ALA A 73 -3.97 -5.61 52.05
C ALA A 73 -3.75 -5.50 50.54
N TYR A 74 -2.69 -6.15 50.04
CA TYR A 74 -2.35 -6.20 48.62
C TYR A 74 -3.58 -6.65 47.82
N SER A 75 -4.14 -5.75 47.03
CA SER A 75 -5.36 -5.97 46.27
C SER A 75 -5.12 -5.72 44.79
N CYS A 76 -5.66 -6.61 43.96
CA CYS A 76 -5.51 -6.53 42.52
C CYS A 76 -6.55 -5.61 41.87
N HIS A 77 -7.23 -4.76 42.65
CA HIS A 77 -8.29 -3.86 42.18
C HIS A 77 -7.86 -2.92 41.04
N GLU A 78 -6.66 -2.32 41.11
CA GLU A 78 -6.13 -1.49 40.03
C GLU A 78 -5.89 -2.32 38.76
N VAL A 79 -5.31 -3.51 38.91
CA VAL A 79 -5.07 -4.46 37.81
C VAL A 79 -6.38 -4.88 37.14
N LYS A 80 -7.41 -5.15 37.95
CA LYS A 80 -8.78 -5.48 37.51
C LYS A 80 -9.41 -4.33 36.74
N THR A 81 -9.21 -3.11 37.20
CA THR A 81 -9.69 -1.88 36.53
C THR A 81 -8.95 -1.66 35.21
N ALA A 82 -7.61 -1.79 35.16
CA ALA A 82 -6.83 -1.68 33.93
C ALA A 82 -7.19 -2.76 32.90
N PHE A 83 -7.44 -4.00 33.35
CA PHE A 83 -7.89 -5.12 32.52
C PHE A 83 -9.30 -4.91 31.96
N GLN A 84 -10.19 -4.28 32.73
CA GLN A 84 -11.53 -3.87 32.29
C GLN A 84 -11.49 -2.74 31.26
N VAL A 85 -10.76 -1.65 31.56
CA VAL A 85 -10.68 -0.44 30.71
C VAL A 85 -10.10 -0.76 29.34
N ARG A 86 -9.06 -1.60 29.27
CA ARG A 86 -8.46 -2.06 28.00
C ARG A 86 -9.22 -3.19 27.29
N GLN A 87 -10.35 -3.66 27.84
CA GLN A 87 -11.19 -4.72 27.27
C GLN A 87 -10.38 -5.97 26.87
N ILE A 88 -9.61 -6.49 27.83
CA ILE A 88 -8.66 -7.59 27.60
C ILE A 88 -9.34 -8.96 27.78
N GLY A 89 -10.29 -9.09 28.70
CA GLY A 89 -11.08 -10.31 28.87
C GLY A 89 -12.11 -10.23 30.01
N PRO A 90 -12.80 -11.33 30.31
CA PRO A 90 -13.73 -11.44 31.45
C PRO A 90 -13.03 -11.19 32.79
N LEU A 91 -13.58 -10.28 33.60
CA LEU A 91 -12.98 -9.83 34.87
C LEU A 91 -12.76 -10.96 35.89
N LYS A 92 -13.51 -12.06 35.77
CA LYS A 92 -13.37 -13.30 36.57
C LYS A 92 -12.03 -14.05 36.38
N TRP A 93 -11.14 -13.56 35.52
CA TRP A 93 -9.78 -14.10 35.35
C TRP A 93 -8.73 -13.30 36.14
N VAL A 94 -9.10 -12.12 36.66
CA VAL A 94 -8.30 -11.34 37.60
C VAL A 94 -8.65 -11.80 39.02
N PRO A 95 -7.68 -12.16 39.88
CA PRO A 95 -7.97 -12.50 41.27
C PRO A 95 -8.25 -11.21 42.06
N GLU A 96 -8.86 -11.31 43.24
CA GLU A 96 -9.09 -10.14 44.11
C GLU A 96 -7.84 -9.77 44.92
N THR A 97 -7.08 -10.78 45.33
CA THR A 97 -5.80 -10.70 46.05
C THR A 97 -4.70 -11.41 45.25
N PRO A 98 -3.42 -11.04 45.41
CA PRO A 98 -2.32 -11.72 44.73
C PRO A 98 -2.13 -13.18 45.17
N GLY A 99 -1.67 -14.03 44.25
CA GLY A 99 -1.15 -15.37 44.54
C GLY A 99 0.37 -15.39 44.55
N THR A 100 0.98 -16.14 45.47
CA THR A 100 2.45 -16.32 45.55
C THR A 100 2.98 -17.51 44.77
N ASP A 101 2.12 -18.49 44.45
CA ASP A 101 2.47 -19.67 43.66
C ASP A 101 1.53 -19.74 42.43
N VAL A 102 2.03 -19.30 41.28
CA VAL A 102 1.24 -19.18 40.03
C VAL A 102 2.08 -19.61 38.82
N ASP A 103 1.53 -20.52 38.02
CA ASP A 103 2.12 -21.06 36.78
C ASP A 103 2.13 -20.05 35.61
N LEU A 104 2.81 -18.91 35.78
CA LEU A 104 3.09 -17.95 34.71
C LEU A 104 4.30 -18.40 33.86
N LEU A 105 4.21 -18.32 32.52
CA LEU A 105 5.31 -18.65 31.61
C LEU A 105 6.09 -17.42 31.09
N VAL A 106 5.46 -16.24 31.11
CA VAL A 106 5.99 -15.00 30.55
C VAL A 106 6.23 -13.96 31.65
N CYS A 107 5.24 -13.80 32.53
CA CYS A 107 5.27 -12.80 33.60
C CYS A 107 5.82 -13.34 34.94
N LYS A 108 6.56 -14.46 34.93
CA LYS A 108 7.11 -15.06 36.16
C LYS A 108 8.13 -14.13 36.83
N HIS A 109 7.96 -13.89 38.13
CA HIS A 109 8.81 -13.06 38.96
C HIS A 109 8.86 -13.61 40.40
N GLN A 110 9.66 -13.00 41.27
CA GLN A 110 9.68 -13.32 42.69
C GLN A 110 8.61 -12.48 43.42
N GLY A 111 7.83 -13.11 44.29
CA GLY A 111 6.81 -12.44 45.11
C GLY A 111 5.37 -12.60 44.61
N PRO A 112 4.41 -11.92 45.26
CA PRO A 112 2.97 -12.03 44.99
C PRO A 112 2.56 -11.43 43.64
N SER A 113 1.77 -12.17 42.84
CA SER A 113 1.27 -11.73 41.53
C SER A 113 -0.25 -11.58 41.45
N CYS A 114 -0.68 -10.51 40.77
CA CYS A 114 -2.08 -10.25 40.40
C CYS A 114 -2.53 -10.89 39.08
N CYS A 115 -1.75 -11.81 38.51
CA CYS A 115 -2.07 -12.50 37.26
C CYS A 115 -2.42 -13.96 37.48
N THR A 116 -3.30 -14.49 36.63
CA THR A 116 -3.54 -15.94 36.47
C THR A 116 -3.06 -16.40 35.10
N ARG A 117 -2.95 -17.72 34.90
CA ARG A 117 -2.56 -18.30 33.60
C ARG A 117 -3.45 -17.85 32.43
N LYS A 118 -4.77 -17.82 32.63
CA LYS A 118 -5.75 -17.37 31.63
C LYS A 118 -5.66 -15.86 31.36
N MET A 119 -5.24 -15.09 32.36
CA MET A 119 -4.97 -13.66 32.24
C MET A 119 -3.69 -13.39 31.43
N GLU A 120 -2.63 -14.18 31.62
CA GLU A 120 -1.40 -14.15 30.79
C GLU A 120 -1.68 -14.53 29.32
N GLU A 121 -2.53 -15.54 29.08
CA GLU A 121 -3.01 -15.90 27.74
C GLU A 121 -3.84 -14.77 27.10
N SER A 122 -4.68 -14.10 27.89
CA SER A 122 -5.45 -12.92 27.46
C SER A 122 -4.55 -11.74 27.10
N TYR A 123 -3.49 -11.50 27.87
CA TYR A 123 -2.48 -10.49 27.59
C TYR A 123 -1.69 -10.80 26.30
N GLN A 124 -1.42 -12.06 25.98
CA GLN A 124 -0.82 -12.44 24.70
C GLN A 124 -1.77 -12.18 23.51
N ALA A 125 -3.06 -12.50 23.66
CA ALA A 125 -4.07 -12.21 22.64
C ALA A 125 -4.28 -10.69 22.45
N ALA A 126 -4.33 -9.93 23.55
CA ALA A 126 -4.53 -8.49 23.51
C ALA A 126 -3.33 -7.73 22.95
N VAL A 127 -2.09 -8.08 23.32
CA VAL A 127 -0.91 -7.39 22.76
C VAL A 127 -0.77 -7.66 21.26
N ARG A 128 -1.05 -8.89 20.81
CA ARG A 128 -1.10 -9.22 19.38
C ARG A 128 -2.10 -8.35 18.62
N ARG A 129 -3.28 -8.10 19.20
CA ARG A 129 -4.33 -7.24 18.65
C ARG A 129 -3.91 -5.76 18.66
N GLU A 130 -3.43 -5.25 19.79
CA GLU A 130 -2.96 -3.86 19.95
C GLU A 130 -1.83 -3.56 18.95
N THR A 131 -0.75 -4.32 18.95
CA THR A 131 0.42 -4.08 18.08
C THR A 131 0.07 -4.18 16.59
N LEU A 132 -0.74 -5.16 16.16
CA LEU A 132 -1.17 -5.27 14.76
C LEU A 132 -2.08 -4.11 14.34
N GLN A 133 -2.96 -3.63 15.23
CA GLN A 133 -3.81 -2.47 14.96
C GLN A 133 -2.98 -1.18 14.88
N SER A 134 -1.97 -1.01 15.72
CA SER A 134 -1.03 0.12 15.63
C SER A 134 -0.25 0.11 14.32
N VAL A 135 0.32 -1.03 13.91
CA VAL A 135 1.01 -1.18 12.60
C VAL A 135 0.09 -0.73 11.46
N ARG A 136 -1.15 -1.20 11.44
CA ARG A 136 -2.18 -0.83 10.45
C ARG A 136 -2.53 0.67 10.48
N SER A 137 -2.51 1.28 11.67
CA SER A 137 -2.77 2.72 11.83
C SER A 137 -1.63 3.56 11.24
N TYR A 138 -0.37 3.19 11.45
CA TYR A 138 0.77 3.91 10.86
C TYR A 138 0.92 3.65 9.34
N SER A 139 0.52 2.47 8.84
CA SER A 139 0.53 2.18 7.40
C SER A 139 -0.64 2.81 6.61
N PHE A 140 -1.68 3.27 7.29
CA PHE A 140 -2.94 3.74 6.69
C PHE A 140 -2.74 4.88 5.68
N GLU A 141 -2.09 5.98 6.10
CA GLU A 141 -1.87 7.13 5.21
C GLU A 141 -1.08 6.77 3.96
N LEU A 142 -0.01 5.97 4.11
CA LEU A 142 0.83 5.54 3.01
C LEU A 142 0.07 4.66 2.01
N LYS A 143 -0.74 3.72 2.50
CA LYS A 143 -1.60 2.86 1.66
C LYS A 143 -2.62 3.70 0.87
N TYR A 144 -3.30 4.63 1.52
CA TYR A 144 -4.26 5.53 0.87
C TYR A 144 -3.60 6.52 -0.09
N LEU A 145 -2.36 6.96 0.19
CA LEU A 145 -1.57 7.77 -0.74
C LEU A 145 -1.29 7.02 -2.03
N ILE A 146 -0.73 5.80 -1.94
CA ILE A 146 -0.35 5.02 -3.13
C ILE A 146 -1.59 4.61 -3.91
N SER A 147 -2.60 4.03 -3.25
CA SER A 147 -3.84 3.58 -3.91
C SER A 147 -4.63 4.75 -4.52
N GLY A 148 -4.74 5.88 -3.80
CA GLY A 148 -5.43 7.07 -4.29
C GLY A 148 -4.72 7.72 -5.49
N HIS A 149 -3.38 7.77 -5.49
CA HIS A 149 -2.63 8.26 -6.64
C HIS A 149 -2.59 7.26 -7.81
N ALA A 150 -2.60 5.94 -7.57
CA ALA A 150 -2.74 4.93 -8.61
C ALA A 150 -4.00 5.16 -9.44
N THR A 151 -5.15 5.31 -8.77
CA THR A 151 -6.43 5.65 -9.42
C THR A 151 -6.36 7.00 -10.14
N ALA A 152 -5.85 8.05 -9.48
CA ALA A 152 -5.78 9.39 -10.09
C ALA A 152 -4.90 9.44 -11.36
N PHE A 153 -3.77 8.72 -11.39
CA PHE A 153 -2.96 8.56 -12.61
C PHE A 153 -3.71 7.76 -13.67
N GLN A 154 -4.32 6.62 -13.29
CA GLN A 154 -5.04 5.76 -14.23
C GLN A 154 -6.22 6.48 -14.90
N ASP A 155 -7.03 7.21 -14.13
CA ASP A 155 -8.14 8.03 -14.63
C ASP A 155 -7.65 9.10 -15.61
N THR A 156 -6.54 9.78 -15.26
CA THR A 156 -5.96 10.83 -16.11
C THR A 156 -5.38 10.26 -17.41
N PHE A 157 -4.80 9.06 -17.38
CA PHE A 157 -4.35 8.37 -18.58
C PHE A 157 -5.53 7.97 -19.49
N GLN A 158 -6.64 7.45 -18.95
CA GLN A 158 -7.82 7.16 -19.76
C GLN A 158 -8.45 8.44 -20.33
N TYR A 159 -8.53 9.52 -19.55
CA TYR A 159 -9.00 10.82 -20.04
C TYR A 159 -8.15 11.34 -21.22
N LEU A 160 -6.82 11.34 -21.09
CA LEU A 160 -5.91 11.82 -22.14
C LEU A 160 -6.00 10.97 -23.41
N LEU A 161 -6.15 9.65 -23.27
CA LEU A 161 -6.40 8.74 -24.40
C LEU A 161 -7.73 9.06 -25.09
N SER A 162 -8.84 9.17 -24.35
CA SER A 162 -10.15 9.51 -24.91
C SER A 162 -10.17 10.89 -25.58
N PHE A 163 -9.47 11.87 -25.00
CA PHE A 163 -9.36 13.23 -25.54
C PHE A 163 -8.54 13.27 -26.84
N SER A 164 -7.40 12.58 -26.88
CA SER A 164 -6.58 12.42 -28.08
C SER A 164 -7.32 11.66 -29.20
N GLN A 165 -8.02 10.57 -28.84
CA GLN A 165 -8.88 9.81 -29.74
C GLN A 165 -9.93 10.71 -30.42
N GLY A 166 -10.66 11.51 -29.63
CA GLY A 166 -11.63 12.49 -30.17
C GLY A 166 -10.98 13.55 -31.06
N HIS A 167 -9.77 14.01 -30.72
CA HIS A 167 -9.02 14.95 -31.54
C HIS A 167 -8.55 14.37 -32.89
N LEU A 168 -8.24 13.08 -32.96
CA LEU A 168 -7.93 12.40 -34.22
C LEU A 168 -9.21 12.11 -35.03
N SER A 169 -10.31 11.73 -34.36
CA SER A 169 -11.62 11.56 -35.02
C SER A 169 -12.09 12.84 -35.72
N SER A 170 -12.07 13.98 -35.03
CA SER A 170 -12.42 15.29 -35.62
C SER A 170 -11.53 15.65 -36.81
N LEU A 171 -10.21 15.37 -36.77
CA LEU A 171 -9.36 15.58 -37.96
C LEU A 171 -9.87 14.80 -39.18
N LEU A 172 -10.26 13.55 -38.99
CA LEU A 172 -10.75 12.69 -40.07
C LEU A 172 -12.17 13.07 -40.51
N GLU A 173 -13.03 13.53 -39.62
CA GLU A 173 -14.40 13.96 -39.91
C GLU A 173 -14.44 15.33 -40.61
N ASP A 174 -13.68 16.31 -40.10
CA ASP A 174 -13.67 17.71 -40.54
C ASP A 174 -12.78 17.94 -41.78
N THR A 175 -11.56 17.37 -41.78
CA THR A 175 -10.53 17.66 -42.81
C THR A 175 -10.44 16.57 -43.87
N TYR A 176 -10.52 15.30 -43.47
CA TYR A 176 -10.41 14.15 -44.37
C TYR A 176 -11.73 13.38 -44.51
N SER A 177 -12.84 14.11 -44.53
CA SER A 177 -14.21 13.56 -44.47
C SER A 177 -14.49 12.34 -45.40
N PRO A 178 -13.97 12.28 -46.65
CA PRO A 178 -14.10 11.09 -47.52
C PRO A 178 -13.48 9.79 -46.98
N LEU A 179 -12.59 9.86 -45.99
CA LEU A 179 -11.97 8.71 -45.30
C LEU A 179 -12.71 8.33 -44.01
N SER A 180 -13.36 9.31 -43.36
CA SER A 180 -13.84 9.25 -41.97
C SER A 180 -14.51 7.92 -41.59
N ARG A 181 -15.60 7.57 -42.26
CA ARG A 181 -16.41 6.37 -42.02
C ARG A 181 -15.61 5.07 -42.02
N GLU A 182 -14.61 4.96 -42.89
CA GLU A 182 -13.77 3.76 -43.02
C GLU A 182 -12.56 3.82 -42.06
N ALA A 183 -12.05 5.01 -41.72
CA ALA A 183 -10.88 5.19 -40.87
C ALA A 183 -11.16 5.19 -39.34
N LEU A 184 -12.33 5.69 -38.90
CA LEU A 184 -12.69 5.81 -37.48
C LEU A 184 -12.64 4.48 -36.67
N PRO A 185 -13.04 3.31 -37.22
CA PRO A 185 -12.83 2.03 -36.54
C PRO A 185 -11.37 1.71 -36.24
N HIS A 186 -10.44 2.13 -37.11
CA HIS A 186 -9.01 1.94 -36.92
C HIS A 186 -8.42 2.90 -35.87
N VAL A 187 -8.92 4.14 -35.79
CA VAL A 187 -8.64 5.06 -34.67
C VAL A 187 -9.06 4.42 -33.33
N ASN A 188 -10.28 3.89 -33.26
CA ASN A 188 -10.78 3.23 -32.06
C ASN A 188 -9.92 2.01 -31.67
N SER A 189 -9.46 1.22 -32.65
CA SER A 189 -8.54 0.09 -32.43
C SER A 189 -7.16 0.52 -31.94
N LEU A 190 -6.63 1.65 -32.43
CA LEU A 190 -5.34 2.19 -31.98
C LEU A 190 -5.43 2.60 -30.51
N PHE A 191 -6.35 3.49 -30.15
CA PHE A 191 -6.47 3.99 -28.77
C PHE A 191 -6.87 2.91 -27.76
N SER A 192 -7.64 1.90 -28.17
CA SER A 192 -7.87 0.70 -27.36
C SER A 192 -6.58 -0.05 -27.04
N SER A 193 -5.67 -0.18 -28.02
CA SER A 193 -4.36 -0.82 -27.85
C SER A 193 -3.45 0.00 -26.94
N LEU A 194 -3.42 1.33 -27.08
CA LEU A 194 -2.69 2.23 -26.18
C LEU A 194 -3.22 2.13 -24.73
N SER A 195 -4.55 2.08 -24.54
CA SER A 195 -5.20 1.92 -23.23
C SER A 195 -4.85 0.60 -22.54
N LEU A 196 -4.74 -0.49 -23.31
CA LEU A 196 -4.30 -1.80 -22.81
C LEU A 196 -2.81 -1.81 -22.49
N TYR A 197 -1.97 -1.17 -23.31
CA TYR A 197 -0.53 -1.05 -23.05
C TYR A 197 -0.25 -0.32 -21.73
N ILE A 198 -0.85 0.86 -21.47
CA ILE A 198 -0.65 1.59 -20.20
C ILE A 198 -1.08 0.75 -18.99
N ARG A 199 -2.13 -0.07 -19.15
CA ARG A 199 -2.62 -1.01 -18.11
C ARG A 199 -1.74 -2.25 -17.93
N GLY A 200 -0.61 -2.35 -18.64
CA GLY A 200 0.39 -3.39 -18.44
C GLY A 200 0.30 -4.58 -19.40
N HIS A 201 -0.72 -4.66 -20.25
CA HIS A 201 -0.87 -5.77 -21.20
C HIS A 201 0.32 -5.87 -22.18
N ASN A 202 0.69 -7.10 -22.54
CA ASN A 202 1.83 -7.34 -23.42
C ASN A 202 1.50 -7.10 -24.90
N LEU A 203 1.50 -5.83 -25.29
CA LEU A 203 1.29 -5.35 -26.65
C LEU A 203 2.55 -4.60 -27.14
N SER A 204 2.84 -4.69 -28.44
CA SER A 204 3.77 -3.79 -29.13
C SER A 204 3.01 -2.54 -29.55
N LEU A 205 3.61 -1.38 -29.31
CA LEU A 205 3.05 -0.08 -29.74
C LEU A 205 3.36 0.18 -31.22
N GLU A 206 4.52 -0.29 -31.66
CA GLU A 206 5.01 -0.28 -33.03
C GLU A 206 4.02 -1.02 -33.93
N ALA A 207 3.68 -2.27 -33.61
CA ALA A 207 2.69 -3.07 -34.34
C ALA A 207 1.27 -2.48 -34.29
N ALA A 208 0.90 -1.75 -33.24
CA ALA A 208 -0.39 -1.07 -33.15
C ALA A 208 -0.46 0.17 -34.05
N VAL A 209 0.62 0.96 -34.10
CA VAL A 209 0.78 2.12 -34.98
C VAL A 209 0.91 1.68 -36.44
N ASP A 210 1.66 0.63 -36.72
CA ASP A 210 1.76 0.04 -38.06
C ASP A 210 0.39 -0.44 -38.56
N ARG A 211 -0.32 -1.27 -37.77
CA ARG A 211 -1.66 -1.77 -38.13
C ARG A 211 -2.68 -0.66 -38.37
N PHE A 212 -2.54 0.50 -37.72
CA PHE A 212 -3.34 1.69 -38.02
C PHE A 212 -3.01 2.24 -39.41
N HIS A 213 -1.73 2.45 -39.72
CA HIS A 213 -1.28 2.98 -41.01
C HIS A 213 -1.53 2.02 -42.18
N ASP A 214 -1.38 0.70 -41.99
CA ASP A 214 -1.69 -0.31 -43.01
C ASP A 214 -3.14 -0.19 -43.50
N ASN A 215 -4.08 0.04 -42.58
CA ASN A 215 -5.49 0.21 -42.93
C ASN A 215 -5.82 1.63 -43.42
N LEU A 216 -5.06 2.65 -43.01
CA LEU A 216 -5.22 4.02 -43.49
C LEU A 216 -4.73 4.18 -44.95
N PHE A 217 -3.69 3.46 -45.37
CA PHE A 217 -3.07 3.65 -46.68
C PHE A 217 -4.00 3.38 -47.88
N PRO A 218 -4.75 2.26 -47.96
CA PRO A 218 -5.74 2.06 -49.02
C PRO A 218 -6.73 3.23 -49.13
N LEU A 219 -7.22 3.74 -47.98
CA LEU A 219 -8.18 4.83 -47.91
C LEU A 219 -7.58 6.13 -48.47
N VAL A 220 -6.40 6.52 -47.99
CA VAL A 220 -5.68 7.72 -48.47
C VAL A 220 -5.37 7.60 -49.96
N TYR A 221 -4.86 6.44 -50.42
CA TYR A 221 -4.54 6.23 -51.82
C TYR A 221 -5.78 6.31 -52.72
N GLY A 222 -6.80 5.50 -52.45
CA GLY A 222 -8.00 5.38 -53.29
C GLY A 222 -9.01 6.52 -53.18
N ARG A 223 -8.82 7.51 -52.29
CA ARG A 223 -9.71 8.67 -52.14
C ARG A 223 -9.02 10.03 -52.30
N LEU A 224 -7.75 10.17 -51.92
CA LEU A 224 -7.04 11.46 -51.92
C LEU A 224 -5.90 11.54 -52.94
N VAL A 225 -5.26 10.41 -53.30
CA VAL A 225 -4.12 10.37 -54.23
C VAL A 225 -4.57 10.00 -55.64
N ASN A 226 -5.30 8.89 -55.77
CA ASN A 226 -5.76 8.33 -57.03
C ASN A 226 -7.27 7.98 -56.95
N PRO A 227 -8.16 9.00 -56.90
CA PRO A 227 -9.59 8.80 -56.67
C PRO A 227 -10.30 8.02 -57.78
N GLY A 228 -9.74 7.96 -59.00
CA GLY A 228 -10.30 7.14 -60.09
C GLY A 228 -10.27 5.64 -59.79
N VAL A 229 -9.24 5.17 -59.07
CA VAL A 229 -9.11 3.76 -58.66
C VAL A 229 -10.03 3.39 -57.49
N GLY A 230 -10.55 4.38 -56.74
CA GLY A 230 -11.46 4.16 -55.62
C GLY A 230 -12.89 3.73 -56.00
N ILE A 231 -13.21 3.72 -57.29
CA ILE A 231 -14.55 3.39 -57.84
C ILE A 231 -14.57 1.99 -58.47
N GLU A 232 -13.49 1.59 -59.13
CA GLU A 232 -13.37 0.28 -59.80
C GLU A 232 -12.36 -0.64 -59.09
N GLY A 233 -12.87 -1.66 -58.39
CA GLY A 233 -12.06 -2.72 -57.75
C GLY A 233 -12.12 -2.76 -56.21
N GLY A 234 -12.49 -1.66 -55.56
CA GLY A 234 -12.85 -1.63 -54.14
C GLY A 234 -11.69 -1.68 -53.12
N LEU A 235 -11.82 -0.91 -52.04
CA LEU A 235 -10.86 -0.86 -50.92
C LEU A 235 -10.79 -2.16 -50.09
N SER A 236 -11.77 -3.05 -50.30
CA SER A 236 -11.89 -4.39 -49.72
C SER A 236 -11.53 -5.52 -50.71
N GLY A 237 -11.10 -5.22 -51.93
CA GLY A 237 -10.66 -6.22 -52.91
C GLY A 237 -9.15 -6.50 -52.84
N GLU A 238 -8.66 -7.38 -53.72
CA GLU A 238 -7.25 -7.81 -53.81
C GLU A 238 -6.26 -6.63 -53.85
N ARG A 239 -6.59 -5.57 -54.61
CA ARG A 239 -5.78 -4.34 -54.68
C ARG A 239 -5.70 -3.62 -53.33
N GLY A 240 -6.78 -3.63 -52.54
CA GLY A 240 -6.79 -3.10 -51.18
C GLY A 240 -5.93 -3.92 -50.23
N GLU A 241 -5.91 -5.25 -50.38
CA GLU A 241 -5.04 -6.14 -49.59
C GLU A 241 -3.57 -5.99 -49.97
N CYS A 242 -3.25 -5.89 -51.27
CA CYS A 242 -1.91 -5.59 -51.75
C CYS A 242 -1.40 -4.24 -51.20
N LEU A 243 -2.24 -3.20 -51.22
CA LEU A 243 -1.91 -1.90 -50.61
C LEU A 243 -1.59 -2.02 -49.12
N ARG A 244 -2.37 -2.78 -48.33
CA ARG A 244 -2.05 -3.04 -46.91
C ARG A 244 -0.70 -3.74 -46.76
N ALA A 245 -0.48 -4.82 -47.51
CA ALA A 245 0.72 -5.64 -47.40
C ALA A 245 2.01 -4.91 -47.80
N THR A 246 1.94 -4.03 -48.81
CA THR A 246 3.10 -3.32 -49.38
C THR A 246 3.35 -1.94 -48.75
N ARG A 247 2.58 -1.56 -47.71
CA ARG A 247 2.68 -0.22 -47.10
C ARG A 247 4.08 0.11 -46.60
N GLN A 248 4.80 -0.86 -46.02
CA GLN A 248 6.17 -0.67 -45.54
C GLN A 248 7.16 -0.45 -46.69
N ASP A 249 7.09 -1.25 -47.77
CA ASP A 249 7.99 -1.14 -48.93
C ASP A 249 7.76 0.15 -49.75
N VAL A 250 6.48 0.55 -49.89
CA VAL A 250 6.07 1.72 -50.67
C VAL A 250 6.26 3.03 -49.88
N ASN A 251 6.31 2.95 -48.55
CA ASN A 251 6.45 4.06 -47.60
C ASN A 251 5.66 5.35 -47.96
N PRO A 252 4.33 5.28 -48.12
CA PRO A 252 3.50 6.42 -48.55
C PRO A 252 3.53 7.59 -47.54
N PHE A 253 3.74 7.28 -46.27
CA PHE A 253 3.63 8.22 -45.14
C PHE A 253 5.00 8.75 -44.65
N GLY A 254 6.10 8.37 -45.31
CA GLY A 254 7.44 8.85 -44.93
C GLY A 254 7.82 8.47 -43.50
N PRO A 255 8.55 9.34 -42.76
CA PRO A 255 9.04 9.02 -41.41
C PRO A 255 7.96 9.10 -40.31
N HIS A 256 6.75 9.57 -40.63
CA HIS A 256 5.73 9.90 -39.62
C HIS A 256 5.22 8.69 -38.81
N PRO A 257 4.93 7.50 -39.39
CA PRO A 257 4.52 6.33 -38.62
C PRO A 257 5.59 5.86 -37.62
N GLU A 258 6.85 5.83 -38.04
CA GLU A 258 7.97 5.40 -37.19
C GLU A 258 8.23 6.41 -36.07
N THR A 259 8.24 7.71 -36.40
CA THR A 259 8.42 8.79 -35.41
C THR A 259 7.33 8.73 -34.34
N LEU A 260 6.07 8.55 -34.74
CA LEU A 260 4.94 8.37 -33.82
C LEU A 260 5.10 7.13 -32.94
N ALA A 261 5.50 5.99 -33.51
CA ALA A 261 5.74 4.76 -32.76
C ALA A 261 6.85 4.93 -31.71
N GLN A 262 7.97 5.57 -32.07
CA GLN A 262 9.08 5.85 -31.14
C GLN A 262 8.68 6.83 -30.02
N GLU A 263 7.95 7.91 -30.35
CA GLU A 263 7.50 8.91 -29.37
C GLU A 263 6.49 8.30 -28.37
N LEU A 264 5.49 7.57 -28.87
CA LEU A 264 4.54 6.84 -28.03
C LEU A 264 5.24 5.75 -27.21
N GLY A 265 6.15 4.98 -27.82
CA GLY A 265 6.94 3.93 -27.14
C GLY A 265 7.67 4.47 -25.91
N ARG A 266 8.39 5.58 -26.08
CA ARG A 266 9.15 6.23 -25.00
C ARG A 266 8.26 6.81 -23.90
N THR A 267 7.19 7.52 -24.26
CA THR A 267 6.37 8.27 -23.30
C THR A 267 5.31 7.40 -22.61
N LEU A 268 4.65 6.51 -23.34
CA LEU A 268 3.74 5.50 -22.78
C LEU A 268 4.50 4.45 -21.97
N GLY A 269 5.77 4.15 -22.31
CA GLY A 269 6.63 3.26 -21.51
C GLY A 269 6.78 3.74 -20.07
N ALA A 270 7.04 5.03 -19.85
CA ALA A 270 7.09 5.63 -18.52
C ALA A 270 5.72 5.58 -17.80
N GLY A 271 4.62 5.84 -18.53
CA GLY A 271 3.26 5.73 -18.00
C GLY A 271 2.89 4.31 -17.55
N ARG A 272 3.18 3.30 -18.38
CA ARG A 272 2.98 1.87 -18.09
C ARG A 272 3.79 1.44 -16.88
N ALA A 273 5.07 1.82 -16.81
CA ALA A 273 5.93 1.50 -15.68
C ALA A 273 5.44 2.16 -14.38
N LEU A 274 4.95 3.40 -14.43
CA LEU A 274 4.37 4.08 -13.27
C LEU A 274 3.08 3.39 -12.79
N SER A 275 2.16 3.04 -13.70
CA SER A 275 0.93 2.30 -13.37
C SER A 275 1.24 0.96 -12.68
N LEU A 276 2.18 0.18 -13.25
CA LEU A 276 2.59 -1.10 -12.69
C LEU A 276 3.28 -0.96 -11.33
N ALA A 277 4.16 0.04 -11.16
CA ALA A 277 4.81 0.32 -9.88
C ALA A 277 3.79 0.72 -8.79
N LEU A 278 2.80 1.53 -9.11
CA LEU A 278 1.76 1.95 -8.15
C LEU A 278 0.81 0.80 -7.77
N ALA A 279 0.54 -0.12 -8.71
CA ALA A 279 -0.19 -1.36 -8.41
C ALA A 279 0.62 -2.28 -7.48
N GLU A 280 1.89 -2.56 -7.80
CA GLU A 280 2.79 -3.38 -6.97
C GLU A 280 2.93 -2.80 -5.55
N GLY A 281 3.09 -1.48 -5.42
CA GLY A 281 3.14 -0.82 -4.11
C GLY A 281 1.85 -0.94 -3.31
N THR A 282 0.70 -1.01 -3.97
CA THR A 282 -0.59 -1.25 -3.30
C THR A 282 -0.63 -2.66 -2.72
N GLU A 283 -0.15 -3.67 -3.45
CA GLU A 283 -0.06 -5.04 -2.97
C GLU A 283 1.00 -5.25 -1.88
N VAL A 284 2.15 -4.59 -1.98
CA VAL A 284 3.16 -4.55 -0.89
C VAL A 284 2.53 -3.99 0.40
N MET A 285 1.80 -2.88 0.32
CA MET A 285 1.11 -2.33 1.49
C MET A 285 0.05 -3.30 2.04
N ASN A 286 -0.77 -3.91 1.18
CA ASN A 286 -1.77 -4.94 1.56
C ASN A 286 -1.13 -6.15 2.27
N ALA A 287 0.03 -6.62 1.79
CA ALA A 287 0.76 -7.71 2.41
C ALA A 287 1.28 -7.34 3.82
N THR A 288 1.81 -6.11 3.99
CA THR A 288 2.35 -5.66 5.29
C THR A 288 1.29 -5.45 6.38
N GLU A 289 0.01 -5.31 6.04
CA GLU A 289 -1.09 -5.31 7.03
C GLU A 289 -1.33 -6.68 7.69
N HIS A 290 -0.69 -7.75 7.20
CA HIS A 290 -0.90 -9.14 7.59
C HIS A 290 0.33 -9.81 8.25
N VAL A 291 1.28 -8.99 8.71
CA VAL A 291 2.49 -9.44 9.43
C VAL A 291 2.14 -10.38 10.58
N SER A 292 2.80 -11.54 10.60
CA SER A 292 2.63 -12.55 11.64
C SER A 292 3.79 -12.50 12.65
N PHE A 293 3.45 -12.42 13.94
CA PHE A 293 4.42 -12.40 15.03
C PHE A 293 4.78 -13.82 15.48
N THR A 294 6.08 -14.06 15.72
CA THR A 294 6.59 -15.32 16.30
C THR A 294 6.16 -15.47 17.76
N LYS A 295 6.26 -16.69 18.32
CA LYS A 295 5.92 -16.93 19.73
C LYS A 295 6.85 -16.17 20.67
N GLU A 296 8.09 -15.97 20.23
CA GLU A 296 9.19 -15.29 20.89
C GLU A 296 8.94 -13.78 20.89
N CYS A 297 8.52 -13.21 19.75
CA CYS A 297 8.04 -11.83 19.66
C CYS A 297 6.83 -11.60 20.58
N LEU A 298 5.79 -12.46 20.52
CA LEU A 298 4.61 -12.32 21.37
C LEU A 298 4.95 -12.40 22.87
N ARG A 299 5.89 -13.28 23.26
CA ARG A 299 6.44 -13.34 24.62
C ARG A 299 7.12 -12.02 25.01
N GLY A 300 7.96 -11.46 24.14
CA GLY A 300 8.62 -10.17 24.35
C GLY A 300 7.63 -9.02 24.50
N LEU A 301 6.64 -8.94 23.60
CA LEU A 301 5.56 -7.94 23.64
C LEU A 301 4.74 -8.02 24.93
N THR A 302 4.35 -9.22 25.39
CA THR A 302 3.64 -9.38 26.67
C THR A 302 4.52 -8.99 27.86
N LYS A 303 5.82 -9.35 27.85
CA LYS A 303 6.78 -8.94 28.90
C LYS A 303 6.99 -7.42 28.94
N MET A 304 6.94 -6.76 27.78
CA MET A 304 7.06 -5.32 27.62
C MET A 304 5.80 -4.56 28.04
N GLN A 305 4.62 -4.98 27.57
CA GLN A 305 3.37 -4.20 27.66
C GLN A 305 2.55 -4.48 28.92
N TYR A 306 2.61 -5.69 29.51
CA TYR A 306 1.65 -6.10 30.55
C TYR A 306 2.24 -6.80 31.77
N CYS A 307 3.45 -7.37 31.75
CA CYS A 307 3.96 -8.07 32.94
C CYS A 307 4.23 -7.16 34.16
N SER A 308 4.31 -5.84 33.95
CA SER A 308 4.24 -4.82 35.01
C SER A 308 2.90 -4.86 35.76
N HIS A 309 1.78 -5.02 35.05
CA HIS A 309 0.44 -5.15 35.65
C HIS A 309 0.35 -6.38 36.58
N CYS A 310 1.07 -7.46 36.26
CA CYS A 310 1.13 -8.66 37.10
C CYS A 310 1.79 -8.42 38.47
N ARG A 311 2.48 -7.29 38.66
CA ARG A 311 3.03 -6.80 39.94
C ARG A 311 2.23 -5.62 40.53
N GLY A 312 1.03 -5.34 40.01
CA GLY A 312 0.23 -4.16 40.38
C GLY A 312 0.60 -2.87 39.62
N LEU A 313 1.71 -2.83 38.89
CA LEU A 313 2.24 -1.62 38.24
C LEU A 313 1.51 -1.34 36.92
N THR A 314 0.28 -0.83 37.01
CA THR A 314 -0.63 -0.62 35.85
C THR A 314 -0.38 0.67 35.04
N LEU A 315 0.31 1.65 35.63
CA LEU A 315 0.52 2.97 35.02
C LEU A 315 1.90 3.14 34.36
N ILE A 316 2.86 2.26 34.65
CA ILE A 316 4.24 2.42 34.18
C ILE A 316 4.41 1.99 32.71
N LYS A 317 4.95 2.90 31.88
CA LYS A 317 5.31 2.64 30.48
C LYS A 317 6.65 1.87 30.37
N PRO A 318 6.84 1.01 29.35
CA PRO A 318 8.14 0.39 29.07
C PRO A 318 9.21 1.45 28.74
N CYS A 319 10.46 1.16 29.07
CA CYS A 319 11.59 2.00 28.70
C CYS A 319 11.76 2.06 27.18
N VAL A 320 12.00 3.25 26.61
CA VAL A 320 12.10 3.44 25.14
C VAL A 320 13.11 2.49 24.49
N GLY A 321 14.31 2.36 25.06
CA GLY A 321 15.32 1.43 24.53
C GLY A 321 14.91 -0.05 24.61
N TYR A 322 14.14 -0.45 25.63
CA TYR A 322 13.57 -1.80 25.73
C TYR A 322 12.48 -2.02 24.68
N CYS A 323 11.58 -1.02 24.51
CA CYS A 323 10.56 -1.05 23.47
C CYS A 323 11.16 -1.18 22.07
N LEU A 324 12.15 -0.35 21.72
CA LEU A 324 12.82 -0.40 20.42
C LEU A 324 13.48 -1.76 20.17
N ASN A 325 14.10 -2.38 21.19
CA ASN A 325 14.71 -3.70 21.05
C ASN A 325 13.67 -4.81 20.79
N VAL A 326 12.54 -4.80 21.52
CA VAL A 326 11.43 -5.76 21.31
C VAL A 326 10.79 -5.53 19.93
N MET A 327 10.47 -4.28 19.58
CA MET A 327 9.80 -3.93 18.33
C MET A 327 10.66 -4.23 17.10
N ARG A 328 11.96 -3.93 17.13
CA ARG A 328 12.89 -4.29 16.03
C ARG A 328 13.03 -5.80 15.87
N GLY A 329 13.04 -6.57 16.97
CA GLY A 329 13.02 -8.04 16.90
C GLY A 329 11.71 -8.59 16.33
N CYS A 330 10.57 -8.02 16.73
CA CYS A 330 9.24 -8.38 16.22
C CYS A 330 9.00 -8.03 14.75
N LEU A 331 9.65 -6.97 14.24
CA LEU A 331 9.47 -6.44 12.89
C LEU A 331 10.66 -6.71 11.98
N ALA A 332 11.56 -7.64 12.33
CA ALA A 332 12.77 -7.92 11.56
C ALA A 332 12.49 -8.24 10.08
N SER A 333 11.49 -9.09 9.80
CA SER A 333 11.05 -9.43 8.44
C SER A 333 10.37 -8.27 7.68
N VAL A 334 9.90 -7.24 8.40
CA VAL A 334 9.37 -6.01 7.81
C VAL A 334 10.51 -5.03 7.51
N ALA A 335 11.52 -4.97 8.38
CA ALA A 335 12.70 -4.13 8.19
C ALA A 335 13.54 -4.54 6.97
N GLU A 336 13.52 -5.84 6.59
CA GLU A 336 14.12 -6.31 5.33
C GLU A 336 13.55 -5.61 4.08
N LEU A 337 12.30 -5.11 4.13
CA LEU A 337 11.68 -4.37 3.02
C LEU A 337 12.25 -2.96 2.84
N ASP A 338 12.95 -2.37 3.81
CA ASP A 338 13.44 -0.98 3.72
C ASP A 338 14.42 -0.75 2.54
N GLY A 339 15.31 -1.72 2.27
CA GLY A 339 16.27 -1.65 1.15
C GLY A 339 15.62 -1.73 -0.24
N PRO A 340 14.71 -2.68 -0.51
CA PRO A 340 13.81 -2.65 -1.67
C PRO A 340 12.95 -1.39 -1.73
N TRP A 341 12.33 -0.99 -0.63
CA TRP A 341 11.39 0.14 -0.55
C TRP A 341 12.01 1.48 -0.91
N ARG A 342 13.22 1.79 -0.42
CA ARG A 342 13.94 3.02 -0.79
C ARG A 342 14.22 3.11 -2.29
N ARG A 343 14.48 1.98 -2.94
CA ARG A 343 14.69 1.90 -4.39
C ARG A 343 13.36 2.02 -5.14
N TYR A 344 12.30 1.40 -4.64
CA TYR A 344 10.94 1.55 -5.16
C TYR A 344 10.47 3.02 -5.13
N VAL A 345 10.63 3.73 -4.00
CA VAL A 345 10.28 5.15 -3.88
C VAL A 345 11.14 6.05 -4.79
N ALA A 346 12.40 5.70 -5.03
CA ALA A 346 13.24 6.40 -6.02
C ALA A 346 12.80 6.14 -7.47
N ALA A 347 12.45 4.90 -7.83
CA ALA A 347 11.93 4.56 -9.15
C ALA A 347 10.57 5.24 -9.42
N LEU A 348 9.68 5.29 -8.41
CA LEU A 348 8.45 6.09 -8.47
C LEU A 348 8.74 7.57 -8.73
N GLU A 349 9.77 8.14 -8.10
CA GLU A 349 10.18 9.53 -8.29
C GLU A 349 10.68 9.79 -9.73
N GLU A 350 11.54 8.93 -10.27
CA GLU A 350 12.03 9.01 -11.65
C GLU A 350 10.88 8.87 -12.66
N LEU A 351 10.01 7.87 -12.50
CA LEU A 351 8.87 7.61 -13.38
C LEU A 351 7.82 8.72 -13.33
N THR A 352 7.52 9.24 -12.15
CA THR A 352 6.58 10.37 -11.96
C THR A 352 7.11 11.64 -12.63
N ASN A 353 8.41 11.92 -12.52
CA ASN A 353 9.04 13.06 -13.19
C ASN A 353 9.09 12.87 -14.72
N ALA A 354 9.29 11.65 -15.23
CA ALA A 354 9.24 11.35 -16.65
C ALA A 354 7.84 11.60 -17.24
N VAL A 355 6.78 11.08 -16.58
CA VAL A 355 5.38 11.23 -17.00
C VAL A 355 4.93 12.71 -17.02
N ALA A 356 5.44 13.54 -16.10
CA ALA A 356 5.14 14.97 -15.99
C ALA A 356 6.20 15.92 -16.60
N GLY A 357 7.15 15.38 -17.37
CA GLY A 357 8.31 16.12 -17.91
C GLY A 357 7.99 17.09 -19.05
N GLN A 358 9.03 17.62 -19.70
CA GLN A 358 8.90 18.46 -20.91
C GLN A 358 8.46 17.66 -22.15
N HIS A 359 8.70 16.35 -22.16
CA HIS A 359 8.23 15.40 -23.18
C HIS A 359 7.24 14.44 -22.51
N SER A 360 6.14 14.99 -21.99
CA SER A 360 5.16 14.24 -21.19
C SER A 360 4.31 13.31 -22.04
N LEU A 361 3.73 12.30 -21.39
CA LEU A 361 2.69 11.43 -21.96
C LEU A 361 1.47 12.25 -22.47
N GLU A 362 1.15 13.35 -21.78
CA GLU A 362 0.12 14.32 -22.18
C GLU A 362 0.45 14.99 -23.53
N LEU A 363 1.71 15.40 -23.76
CA LEU A 363 2.12 16.01 -25.04
C LEU A 363 2.18 14.99 -26.18
N ALA A 364 2.75 13.81 -25.98
CA ALA A 364 2.84 12.78 -27.01
C ALA A 364 1.45 12.29 -27.47
N LEU A 365 0.50 12.13 -26.54
CA LEU A 365 -0.88 11.80 -26.89
C LEU A 365 -1.56 12.95 -27.67
N LEU A 366 -1.32 14.21 -27.34
CA LEU A 366 -1.83 15.33 -28.15
C LEU A 366 -1.17 15.40 -29.54
N GLY A 367 0.10 14.98 -29.65
CA GLY A 367 0.87 14.93 -30.89
C GLY A 367 0.36 13.93 -31.94
N VAL A 368 -0.38 12.89 -31.54
CA VAL A 368 -0.92 11.85 -32.45
C VAL A 368 -1.69 12.47 -33.63
N ARG A 369 -2.51 13.50 -33.37
CA ARG A 369 -3.26 14.21 -34.42
C ARG A 369 -2.34 14.86 -35.46
N GLY A 370 -1.23 15.45 -35.02
CA GLY A 370 -0.23 16.08 -35.89
C GLY A 370 0.48 15.05 -36.76
N HIS A 371 1.00 13.98 -36.16
CA HIS A 371 1.70 12.92 -36.91
C HIS A 371 0.83 12.29 -38.00
N VAL A 372 -0.47 12.05 -37.75
CA VAL A 372 -1.38 11.51 -38.78
C VAL A 372 -1.72 12.56 -39.84
N ASN A 373 -1.81 13.86 -39.50
CA ASN A 373 -1.98 14.93 -40.48
C ASN A 373 -0.79 14.99 -41.45
N GLU A 374 0.43 15.06 -40.93
CA GLU A 374 1.63 15.14 -41.75
C GLU A 374 1.85 13.86 -42.58
N ALA A 375 1.51 12.68 -42.04
CA ALA A 375 1.50 11.43 -42.80
C ALA A 375 0.58 11.52 -44.04
N ILE A 376 -0.66 12.00 -43.89
CA ILE A 376 -1.61 12.12 -45.00
C ILE A 376 -1.14 13.18 -46.01
N LEU A 377 -0.67 14.34 -45.53
CA LEU A 377 -0.10 15.38 -46.40
C LEU A 377 1.14 14.90 -47.18
N HIS A 378 2.01 14.11 -46.56
CA HIS A 378 3.16 13.49 -47.21
C HIS A 378 2.73 12.57 -48.36
N ALA A 379 1.70 11.73 -48.16
CA ALA A 379 1.18 10.85 -49.20
C ALA A 379 0.53 11.62 -50.37
N GLN A 380 -0.16 12.73 -50.07
CA GLN A 380 -0.73 13.61 -51.11
C GLN A 380 0.37 14.34 -51.91
N LEU A 381 1.38 14.88 -51.24
CA LEU A 381 2.50 15.61 -51.86
C LEU A 381 3.30 14.74 -52.84
N HIS A 382 3.51 13.47 -52.50
CA HIS A 382 4.25 12.50 -53.32
C HIS A 382 3.35 11.67 -54.26
N GLY A 383 2.08 12.06 -54.42
CA GLY A 383 1.04 11.30 -55.11
C GLY A 383 1.39 10.70 -56.49
N PRO A 384 2.07 11.43 -57.40
CA PRO A 384 2.49 10.88 -58.70
C PRO A 384 3.52 9.75 -58.59
N THR A 385 4.54 9.92 -57.74
CA THR A 385 5.57 8.91 -57.47
C THR A 385 5.00 7.71 -56.75
N LEU A 386 4.09 7.95 -55.80
CA LEU A 386 3.35 6.93 -55.07
C LEU A 386 2.48 6.09 -56.04
N THR A 387 1.75 6.74 -56.94
CA THR A 387 0.93 6.07 -57.98
C THR A 387 1.78 5.20 -58.90
N ALA A 388 2.88 5.74 -59.45
CA ALA A 388 3.79 4.97 -60.31
C ALA A 388 4.44 3.76 -59.60
N THR A 389 4.62 3.84 -58.27
CA THR A 389 5.14 2.74 -57.45
C THR A 389 4.05 1.70 -57.16
N VAL A 390 2.85 2.15 -56.78
CA VAL A 390 1.69 1.27 -56.55
C VAL A 390 1.28 0.54 -57.81
N ASP A 391 1.25 1.18 -58.97
CA ASP A 391 0.89 0.52 -60.24
C ASP A 391 1.97 -0.48 -60.72
N LYS A 392 3.20 -0.38 -60.21
CA LYS A 392 4.26 -1.38 -60.44
C LYS A 392 4.15 -2.60 -59.53
N VAL A 393 3.63 -2.45 -58.31
CA VAL A 393 3.60 -3.52 -57.28
C VAL A 393 2.19 -4.15 -57.13
N CYS A 394 1.15 -3.32 -57.15
CA CYS A 394 -0.28 -3.68 -57.04
C CYS A 394 -1.06 -3.35 -58.33
N GLY A 395 -0.37 -3.24 -59.46
CA GLY A 395 -0.98 -3.20 -60.78
C GLY A 395 -1.44 -4.60 -61.19
N LEU A 396 -2.73 -4.76 -61.51
CA LEU A 396 -3.21 -5.95 -62.20
C LEU A 396 -2.49 -6.05 -63.55
N SER A 397 -1.89 -7.21 -63.86
CA SER A 397 -1.18 -7.42 -65.12
C SER A 397 -2.17 -7.50 -66.29
N ALA A 398 -2.56 -6.34 -66.82
CA ALA A 398 -3.41 -6.19 -68.00
C ALA A 398 -2.65 -6.57 -69.30
N LYS A 399 -2.03 -7.76 -69.31
CA LYS A 399 -1.21 -8.27 -70.41
C LYS A 399 -1.11 -9.80 -70.41
N GLU A 400 -2.25 -10.46 -70.58
CA GLU A 400 -2.31 -11.84 -71.09
C GLU A 400 -2.78 -11.84 -72.56
N PRO A 401 -1.86 -11.81 -73.54
CA PRO A 401 -2.21 -11.71 -74.95
C PRO A 401 -2.36 -13.09 -75.62
N ARG A 402 -3.60 -13.63 -75.59
CA ARG A 402 -4.07 -14.76 -76.42
C ARG A 402 -3.49 -16.13 -75.98
N THR A 403 -4.06 -17.29 -76.34
CA THR A 403 -4.89 -17.58 -77.54
C THR A 403 -5.94 -18.66 -77.31
N SER A 404 -7.16 -18.42 -77.81
CA SER A 404 -8.19 -19.46 -78.00
C SER A 404 -7.84 -20.34 -79.20
N VAL A 405 -7.53 -21.62 -78.98
CA VAL A 405 -7.45 -22.63 -80.05
C VAL A 405 -8.31 -23.83 -79.67
N SER A 406 -9.47 -23.93 -80.30
CA SER A 406 -10.36 -25.10 -80.18
C SER A 406 -10.05 -26.10 -81.29
N THR A 407 -9.55 -27.28 -80.95
CA THR A 407 -9.57 -28.44 -81.87
C THR A 407 -9.56 -29.74 -81.08
N SER A 408 -10.45 -30.66 -81.46
CA SER A 408 -10.66 -31.94 -80.80
C SER A 408 -10.19 -33.11 -81.66
N SER A 409 -9.48 -34.07 -81.07
CA SER A 409 -9.60 -35.50 -81.44
C SER A 409 -8.85 -36.41 -80.46
N HIS A 410 -9.51 -37.50 -80.07
CA HIS A 410 -8.91 -38.75 -79.59
C HIS A 410 -8.77 -39.70 -80.82
N PRO A 411 -8.07 -40.86 -80.77
CA PRO A 411 -8.28 -41.92 -79.77
C PRO A 411 -7.01 -42.66 -79.26
N ASP A 412 -7.25 -43.59 -78.35
CA ASP A 412 -6.33 -44.61 -77.77
C ASP A 412 -6.39 -45.93 -78.60
N PRO A 413 -5.50 -46.93 -78.40
CA PRO A 413 -5.87 -48.07 -77.53
C PRO A 413 -4.74 -48.80 -76.75
N THR A 414 -5.12 -49.44 -75.63
CA THR A 414 -4.35 -50.41 -74.79
C THR A 414 -4.40 -51.88 -75.32
N PRO A 415 -3.77 -52.93 -74.70
CA PRO A 415 -3.94 -53.49 -73.32
C PRO A 415 -2.56 -53.83 -72.62
N GLU A 416 -2.31 -54.74 -71.64
CA GLU A 416 -3.09 -55.78 -70.94
C GLU A 416 -2.52 -56.19 -69.52
N VAL A 417 -3.41 -56.25 -68.51
CA VAL A 417 -3.69 -57.26 -67.43
C VAL A 417 -2.62 -58.33 -67.06
N THR A 418 -2.31 -58.64 -65.77
CA THR A 418 -3.01 -59.60 -64.84
C THR A 418 -2.29 -59.63 -63.45
N THR A 419 -2.81 -59.94 -62.25
CA THR A 419 -4.05 -59.81 -61.44
C THR A 419 -3.92 -60.71 -60.18
N SER A 420 -4.15 -60.20 -58.94
CA SER A 420 -4.70 -60.87 -57.72
C SER A 420 -4.36 -60.05 -56.44
N MET A 421 -5.10 -60.00 -55.32
CA MET A 421 -6.23 -60.79 -54.77
C MET A 421 -7.20 -59.90 -53.94
N VAL A 422 -8.21 -60.44 -53.22
CA VAL A 422 -9.41 -59.71 -52.70
C VAL A 422 -9.69 -60.03 -51.20
N THR A 423 -10.15 -59.11 -50.31
CA THR A 423 -11.58 -58.96 -49.88
C THR A 423 -11.91 -57.78 -48.91
N SER A 424 -12.93 -56.99 -49.30
CA SER A 424 -14.04 -56.33 -48.54
C SER A 424 -13.92 -55.74 -47.11
N SER A 425 -14.36 -54.47 -46.92
CA SER A 425 -15.43 -54.06 -45.95
C SER A 425 -15.83 -52.55 -45.94
N THR A 426 -17.13 -52.31 -45.68
CA THR A 426 -18.04 -51.13 -45.86
C THR A 426 -17.85 -49.82 -45.03
N VAL A 427 -17.88 -48.63 -45.70
CA VAL A 427 -18.68 -47.34 -45.53
C VAL A 427 -19.25 -46.93 -44.12
N PRO A 428 -19.48 -45.62 -43.72
CA PRO A 428 -19.28 -44.25 -44.32
C PRO A 428 -18.49 -43.21 -43.43
N PRO A 429 -18.29 -41.94 -43.87
CA PRO A 429 -17.65 -40.85 -43.09
C PRO A 429 -18.61 -39.95 -42.26
N SER A 430 -18.04 -39.09 -41.40
CA SER A 430 -18.75 -38.21 -40.44
C SER A 430 -18.73 -36.71 -40.79
N VAL A 431 -19.77 -35.97 -40.39
CA VAL A 431 -20.02 -34.55 -40.69
C VAL A 431 -20.05 -33.71 -39.39
N PRO A 432 -19.47 -32.50 -39.35
CA PRO A 432 -19.56 -31.60 -38.19
C PRO A 432 -20.89 -30.79 -38.14
N PRO A 433 -21.51 -30.57 -36.96
CA PRO A 433 -22.78 -29.85 -36.81
C PRO A 433 -22.62 -28.33 -36.60
N SER A 434 -23.75 -27.60 -36.60
CA SER A 434 -23.84 -26.12 -36.60
C SER A 434 -25.13 -25.59 -35.94
N ILE A 435 -25.24 -24.26 -35.72
CA ILE A 435 -26.47 -23.48 -35.32
C ILE A 435 -26.85 -23.62 -33.82
N PRO A 436 -27.51 -22.66 -33.10
CA PRO A 436 -28.03 -21.31 -33.46
C PRO A 436 -27.50 -20.11 -32.60
N PRO A 437 -27.88 -18.85 -32.94
CA PRO A 437 -27.79 -17.68 -32.05
C PRO A 437 -29.00 -17.56 -31.09
N LEU A 438 -28.95 -16.64 -30.12
CA LEU A 438 -30.06 -16.37 -29.18
C LEU A 438 -30.21 -14.87 -28.85
N GLU A 439 -31.38 -14.32 -29.12
CA GLU A 439 -31.88 -13.06 -28.56
C GLU A 439 -33.14 -13.30 -27.70
N GLN A 440 -33.52 -12.31 -26.89
CA GLN A 440 -34.81 -12.15 -26.20
C GLN A 440 -35.24 -13.23 -25.17
N LEU A 441 -35.08 -12.90 -23.89
CA LEU A 441 -36.27 -12.67 -23.06
C LEU A 441 -35.97 -11.60 -21.97
N MET A 442 -36.92 -10.68 -21.76
CA MET A 442 -36.83 -9.65 -20.71
C MET A 442 -37.58 -10.07 -19.44
N GLY A 443 -37.04 -9.71 -18.27
CA GLY A 443 -37.74 -9.87 -16.99
C GLY A 443 -37.04 -9.14 -15.84
N GLN A 444 -37.59 -7.99 -15.42
CA GLN A 444 -37.26 -7.32 -14.15
C GLN A 444 -38.34 -7.64 -13.09
N PRO A 445 -38.01 -7.55 -11.79
CA PRO A 445 -38.22 -6.28 -11.08
C PRO A 445 -37.00 -5.82 -10.26
N ALA A 446 -37.00 -4.53 -9.89
CA ALA A 446 -35.97 -3.87 -9.07
C ALA A 446 -36.42 -3.70 -7.59
N HIS A 447 -35.73 -2.81 -6.85
CA HIS A 447 -35.85 -2.51 -5.40
C HIS A 447 -35.15 -3.51 -4.47
N LEU A 448 -34.33 -3.12 -3.47
CA LEU A 448 -33.68 -1.86 -3.06
C LEU A 448 -32.29 -2.27 -2.48
N ARG A 449 -31.23 -1.48 -2.53
CA ARG A 449 -31.10 -0.13 -1.94
C ARG A 449 -29.92 0.62 -2.59
N SER A 450 -30.08 1.93 -2.83
CA SER A 450 -29.09 2.75 -3.51
C SER A 450 -27.89 3.13 -2.62
N SER A 451 -26.70 3.17 -3.23
CA SER A 451 -25.67 4.15 -2.87
C SER A 451 -25.78 5.33 -3.86
N PHE A 452 -25.74 6.56 -3.37
CA PHE A 452 -26.04 7.74 -4.19
C PHE A 452 -24.90 8.03 -5.18
N PRO A 453 -25.21 8.39 -6.45
CA PRO A 453 -24.24 9.07 -7.31
C PRO A 453 -23.94 10.44 -6.69
N LEU A 454 -22.68 10.67 -6.32
CA LEU A 454 -22.22 12.02 -6.00
C LEU A 454 -22.32 12.86 -7.28
N LYS A 455 -22.97 14.02 -7.20
CA LYS A 455 -23.03 14.97 -8.33
C LYS A 455 -21.59 15.33 -8.75
N PRO A 456 -21.26 15.35 -10.06
CA PRO A 456 -19.99 15.90 -10.51
C PRO A 456 -19.85 17.33 -10.01
N SER A 457 -18.66 17.68 -9.54
CA SER A 457 -18.44 18.99 -8.94
C SER A 457 -18.38 20.04 -10.04
N LYS A 458 -18.97 21.21 -9.83
CA LYS A 458 -19.06 22.26 -10.86
C LYS A 458 -17.72 23.00 -11.09
N ASN A 459 -16.60 22.29 -10.94
CA ASN A 459 -15.23 22.78 -11.04
C ASN A 459 -14.26 21.72 -11.59
N ASP A 460 -14.78 20.62 -12.17
CA ASP A 460 -13.98 19.49 -12.70
C ASP A 460 -13.28 19.85 -14.02
N LYS A 461 -12.29 20.75 -13.95
CA LYS A 461 -11.18 20.71 -14.91
C LYS A 461 -10.34 19.46 -14.60
N PRO A 462 -10.02 18.62 -15.59
CA PRO A 462 -9.17 17.44 -15.37
C PRO A 462 -7.84 17.88 -14.76
N ARG A 463 -7.39 17.16 -13.73
CA ARG A 463 -6.09 17.46 -13.10
C ARG A 463 -4.99 17.05 -14.07
N SER A 464 -4.21 18.00 -14.59
CA SER A 464 -3.07 17.67 -15.46
C SER A 464 -2.06 16.79 -14.72
N LEU A 465 -1.33 15.95 -15.48
CA LEU A 465 -0.36 15.02 -14.90
C LEU A 465 0.68 15.75 -14.03
N LYS A 466 1.07 16.96 -14.44
CA LYS A 466 1.99 17.84 -13.72
C LYS A 466 1.49 18.33 -12.36
N LYS A 467 0.18 18.34 -12.12
CA LYS A 467 -0.41 18.62 -10.80
C LYS A 467 -0.38 17.36 -9.92
N ILE A 468 -0.93 16.25 -10.41
CA ILE A 468 -1.02 14.97 -9.67
C ILE A 468 0.38 14.49 -9.24
N SER A 469 1.35 14.59 -10.16
CA SER A 469 2.75 14.22 -9.93
C SER A 469 3.40 15.05 -8.82
N ARG A 470 3.16 16.36 -8.79
CA ARG A 470 3.70 17.23 -7.73
C ARG A 470 3.05 16.95 -6.38
N GLU A 471 1.74 16.72 -6.36
CA GLU A 471 1.01 16.31 -5.17
C GLU A 471 1.61 15.00 -4.62
N PHE A 472 1.73 13.96 -5.45
CA PHE A 472 2.29 12.65 -5.06
C PHE A 472 3.72 12.76 -4.50
N LEU A 473 4.63 13.41 -5.23
CA LEU A 473 6.03 13.57 -4.84
C LEU A 473 6.19 14.30 -3.49
N SER A 474 5.32 15.26 -3.18
CA SER A 474 5.37 16.03 -1.93
C SER A 474 5.02 15.23 -0.66
N TYR A 475 4.39 14.06 -0.83
CA TYR A 475 4.01 13.14 0.25
C TYR A 475 4.90 11.89 0.27
N ILE A 476 5.10 11.21 -0.87
CA ILE A 476 5.77 9.88 -0.90
C ILE A 476 7.21 9.92 -0.37
N GLN A 477 7.92 11.05 -0.55
CA GLN A 477 9.27 11.23 -0.02
C GLN A 477 9.35 11.14 1.52
N ARG A 478 8.28 11.52 2.23
CA ARG A 478 8.21 11.39 3.71
C ARG A 478 8.22 9.93 4.16
N TYR A 479 7.67 9.06 3.31
CA TYR A 479 7.55 7.63 3.55
C TYR A 479 8.75 6.81 3.03
N LYS A 480 9.79 7.44 2.48
CA LYS A 480 10.99 6.79 1.94
C LYS A 480 11.73 5.90 2.95
N SER A 481 11.59 6.16 4.25
CA SER A 481 12.16 5.38 5.36
C SER A 481 11.12 4.68 6.24
N PHE A 482 9.88 4.50 5.76
CA PHE A 482 8.75 4.02 6.56
C PHE A 482 9.07 2.74 7.34
N PHE A 483 9.53 1.68 6.67
CA PHE A 483 9.81 0.39 7.33
C PHE A 483 10.97 0.42 8.32
N ALA A 484 11.98 1.29 8.12
CA ALA A 484 13.07 1.46 9.08
C ALA A 484 12.71 2.28 10.34
N VAL A 485 11.67 3.12 10.28
CA VAL A 485 11.24 4.01 11.38
C VAL A 485 9.95 3.51 12.05
N LEU A 486 9.35 2.43 11.52
CA LEU A 486 8.15 1.81 12.09
C LEU A 486 8.34 1.32 13.55
N PRO A 487 9.48 0.72 13.97
CA PRO A 487 9.70 0.38 15.37
C PRO A 487 9.71 1.60 16.31
N GLU A 488 10.26 2.73 15.84
CA GLU A 488 10.31 4.00 16.56
C GLU A 488 8.90 4.60 16.71
N MET A 489 8.14 4.71 15.62
CA MET A 489 6.75 5.20 15.65
C MET A 489 5.87 4.36 16.60
N LEU A 490 6.08 3.04 16.65
CA LEU A 490 5.34 2.14 17.55
C LEU A 490 5.77 2.24 19.03
N CYS A 491 6.89 2.90 19.32
CA CYS A 491 7.37 3.20 20.67
C CYS A 491 7.16 4.67 21.09
N GLU A 492 6.67 5.54 20.19
CA GLU A 492 6.28 6.92 20.48
C GLU A 492 4.93 6.97 21.23
N GLY A 493 4.97 6.69 22.53
CA GLY A 493 3.91 7.10 23.45
C GLY A 493 4.01 8.59 23.79
N GLU A 494 2.88 9.24 24.09
CA GLU A 494 2.87 10.64 24.54
C GLU A 494 3.86 10.86 25.70
N MET A 495 4.86 11.70 25.44
CA MET A 495 5.96 12.03 26.36
C MET A 495 5.50 13.09 27.37
N VAL A 496 4.62 12.68 28.29
CA VAL A 496 4.41 13.42 29.54
C VAL A 496 5.75 13.44 30.28
N VAL A 497 6.29 14.63 30.51
CA VAL A 497 7.69 14.87 30.89
C VAL A 497 8.01 14.48 32.35
N GLU A 498 6.98 14.09 33.12
CA GLU A 498 7.05 13.93 34.58
C GLU A 498 7.48 12.53 35.05
N ASP A 499 7.41 11.50 34.19
CA ASP A 499 7.80 10.14 34.54
C ASP A 499 9.33 9.93 34.48
N PHE A 500 10.04 10.10 35.59
CA PHE A 500 11.47 9.77 35.68
C PHE A 500 11.77 8.27 35.62
N THR A 501 10.76 7.39 35.76
CA THR A 501 10.92 5.92 35.78
C THR A 501 10.25 5.22 34.59
N CYS A 502 10.72 4.02 34.25
CA CYS A 502 10.16 3.16 33.21
C CYS A 502 10.32 1.66 33.54
N TRP A 503 9.54 0.82 32.86
CA TRP A 503 9.59 -0.63 33.01
C TRP A 503 10.66 -1.25 32.09
N SER A 504 11.64 -1.92 32.69
CA SER A 504 12.75 -2.58 31.97
C SER A 504 12.42 -3.98 31.43
N GLY A 505 11.24 -4.51 31.78
CA GLY A 505 10.86 -5.92 31.56
C GLY A 505 10.99 -6.78 32.80
N ASP A 506 11.95 -6.48 33.68
CA ASP A 506 12.20 -7.24 34.91
C ASP A 506 12.11 -6.40 36.19
N ASP A 507 12.27 -5.08 36.12
CA ASP A 507 11.93 -4.16 37.22
C ASP A 507 11.68 -2.69 36.76
N VAL A 508 11.28 -1.83 37.70
CA VAL A 508 11.23 -0.37 37.56
C VAL A 508 12.65 0.20 37.59
N VAL A 509 13.02 1.01 36.59
CA VAL A 509 14.34 1.67 36.49
C VAL A 509 14.20 3.16 36.15
N GLU A 510 15.22 3.96 36.44
CA GLU A 510 15.27 5.36 36.03
C GLU A 510 15.49 5.50 34.51
N ARG A 511 14.88 6.53 33.91
CA ARG A 511 15.02 6.87 32.49
C ARG A 511 16.35 7.56 32.22
N VAL A 512 17.37 6.78 31.84
CA VAL A 512 18.56 7.35 31.18
C VAL A 512 18.14 8.00 29.86
N ILE A 513 18.13 9.33 29.82
CA ILE A 513 17.77 10.10 28.62
C ILE A 513 18.86 9.91 27.56
N GLN A 514 18.59 9.10 26.53
CA GLN A 514 19.51 8.87 25.41
C GLN A 514 19.52 10.07 24.43
N ALA A 515 20.02 11.22 24.89
CA ALA A 515 20.06 12.47 24.15
C ALA A 515 20.97 12.46 22.89
N GLU A 516 21.82 11.46 22.71
CA GLU A 516 22.90 11.48 21.69
C GLU A 516 22.53 10.84 20.34
N TRP A 517 21.52 9.95 20.28
CA TRP A 517 21.26 9.17 19.05
C TRP A 517 20.72 9.98 17.87
N TRP A 518 19.84 10.96 18.14
CA TRP A 518 19.28 11.83 17.10
C TRP A 518 20.31 12.80 16.48
N GLY A 519 21.44 13.04 17.15
CA GLY A 519 22.50 13.94 16.68
C GLY A 519 23.49 13.33 15.68
N MET A 520 23.56 11.99 15.58
CA MET A 520 24.64 11.31 14.83
C MET A 520 24.27 10.83 13.41
N VAL A 521 22.97 10.78 13.07
CA VAL A 521 22.51 10.32 11.73
C VAL A 521 22.95 11.28 10.60
N SER A 522 23.31 12.53 10.93
CA SER A 522 23.62 13.59 9.94
C SER A 522 25.12 13.83 9.68
N ARG A 523 26.05 12.96 10.10
CA ARG A 523 27.49 13.14 9.88
C ARG A 523 28.23 11.86 9.48
N PRO A 524 28.75 11.74 8.25
CA PRO A 524 29.65 10.64 7.88
C PRO A 524 31.08 10.92 8.37
N ARG A 525 31.63 10.10 9.29
CA ARG A 525 33.08 10.17 9.59
C ARG A 525 33.74 8.91 10.18
N SER A 526 34.73 8.44 9.44
CA SER A 526 36.01 7.84 9.89
C SER A 526 36.03 6.53 10.70
N ARG A 527 37.02 5.69 10.38
CA ARG A 527 37.21 4.31 10.88
C ARG A 527 37.69 4.22 12.35
N THR A 528 37.92 5.34 13.02
CA THR A 528 38.85 5.46 14.16
C THR A 528 38.21 5.35 15.56
N GLN A 529 36.87 5.35 15.68
CA GLN A 529 36.18 5.22 16.99
C GLN A 529 35.83 3.78 17.39
N ARG A 530 36.22 2.77 16.58
CA ARG A 530 35.83 1.36 16.79
C ARG A 530 36.45 0.68 18.03
N SER A 531 37.39 1.34 18.72
CA SER A 531 38.18 0.75 19.82
C SER A 531 37.70 1.04 21.25
N LYS A 532 36.64 1.84 21.46
CA LYS A 532 36.16 2.21 22.81
C LYS A 532 34.78 1.66 23.23
N PHE A 533 34.05 0.99 22.33
CA PHE A 533 32.71 0.44 22.62
C PHE A 533 32.68 -1.05 23.04
N ALA A 534 33.84 -1.71 23.16
CA ALA A 534 33.93 -3.15 23.40
C ALA A 534 33.86 -3.58 24.89
N ALA A 535 33.54 -2.67 25.81
CA ALA A 535 33.75 -2.88 27.25
C ALA A 535 32.48 -3.18 28.09
N GLN A 536 31.27 -2.98 27.55
CA GLN A 536 30.02 -3.09 28.32
C GLN A 536 28.89 -3.75 27.50
N THR A 537 29.02 -5.06 27.26
CA THR A 537 27.93 -5.92 26.78
C THR A 537 27.99 -7.27 27.52
N PRO A 538 26.97 -7.65 28.31
CA PRO A 538 26.87 -9.01 28.83
C PRO A 538 26.65 -10.00 27.68
N ASN A 539 27.53 -10.99 27.54
CA ASN A 539 27.37 -12.04 26.54
C ASN A 539 26.16 -12.92 26.89
N TRP A 540 25.24 -13.06 25.94
CA TRP A 540 24.35 -14.22 25.83
C TRP A 540 24.54 -14.87 24.44
N PRO A 541 24.44 -16.21 24.33
CA PRO A 541 24.73 -16.93 23.09
C PRO A 541 23.66 -16.71 22.01
N ARG A 542 23.99 -17.16 20.79
CA ARG A 542 23.14 -17.10 19.60
C ARG A 542 21.99 -18.10 19.64
#